data_AF-A0A9E6TFE5-F1
#
_entry.id   AF-A0A9E6TFE5-F1
#
_cell.length_a   1.000
_cell.length_b   1.000
_cell.length_c   1.000
_cell.angle_alpha   90.00
_cell.angle_beta   90.00
_cell.angle_gamma   90.00
#
_symmetry.space_group_name_H-M   'P 1'
#
loop_
_entity.id
_entity.type
_entity.pdbx_description
1 polymer ?
#
loop_
_entity_poly.entity_id
_entity_poly.type
_entity_poly.pdbx_seq_one_letter_code
_entity_poly.pdbx_strand_id
1 'polypeptide(L)'
;MRQTYSFINTKNQQSTLTTIISEHHAWRTLSGLQTTDYYAYRTALLNGCHLQRALFELRHPEVMICDLSNLEQIFNDMSDLQIVKTWHQINSAINQSKFEGMRKILGDGLSPEIAVSGPSKQKLLDFKNELIEKILPKLMEQKQSSHTQSTKRGISKNRLLTDTNDDTINFHNRFCAFYSAYISHEHWDNCITLNTRYIYEDHPVWHKIKTLSKNKLFLLSAGLPIALGYLAATGDEKIFFSEIHRQNDANLLTRDGEFLDIFPHKEITNEPWLIIDKSYTGGSLRQAGNMIRKIIGYKAEVKTLALFPKTFSAFMSSDYAVYGGKLFEVRLYASRLNRETWHTQLISEQPT
;
A
#
# COMPACT_ATOMS: atom_id res chain seq x y z
N MET A 1 -28.08 -0.23 -58.59
CA MET A 1 -28.59 -0.98 -57.42
C MET A 1 -27.99 -0.37 -56.17
N ARG A 2 -28.83 0.08 -55.24
CA ARG A 2 -28.42 0.46 -53.89
C ARG A 2 -28.13 -0.81 -53.10
N GLN A 3 -26.97 -0.87 -52.45
CA GLN A 3 -26.80 -1.65 -51.22
C GLN A 3 -26.04 -0.78 -50.22
N THR A 4 -26.83 -0.10 -49.40
CA THR A 4 -26.46 0.40 -48.08
C THR A 4 -26.19 -0.79 -47.17
N TYR A 5 -24.96 -0.95 -46.71
CA TYR A 5 -24.66 -1.76 -45.53
C TYR A 5 -24.70 -0.84 -44.31
N SER A 6 -25.73 -1.03 -43.48
CA SER A 6 -25.75 -0.54 -42.12
C SER A 6 -24.76 -1.39 -41.31
N PHE A 7 -23.63 -0.81 -40.94
CA PHE A 7 -22.79 -1.41 -39.90
C PHE A 7 -23.19 -0.88 -38.54
N ILE A 8 -23.32 -1.85 -37.66
CA ILE A 8 -23.87 -1.81 -36.32
C ILE A 8 -23.07 -0.87 -35.43
N ASN A 9 -23.81 0.00 -34.75
CA ASN A 9 -23.36 0.89 -33.70
C ASN A 9 -22.67 0.07 -32.59
N THR A 10 -21.35 0.02 -32.62
CA THR A 10 -20.53 -0.65 -31.59
C THR A 10 -19.89 0.42 -30.72
N LYS A 11 -20.48 0.57 -29.53
CA LYS A 11 -19.86 0.98 -28.26
C LYS A 11 -18.61 1.85 -28.39
N ASN A 12 -18.80 3.16 -28.18
CA ASN A 12 -17.74 4.06 -27.73
C ASN A 12 -17.19 3.57 -26.38
N GLN A 13 -16.25 2.63 -26.41
CA GLN A 13 -15.19 2.59 -25.42
C GLN A 13 -14.26 3.74 -25.79
N GLN A 14 -14.45 4.90 -25.15
CA GLN A 14 -13.40 5.91 -25.11
C GLN A 14 -12.24 5.31 -24.30
N SER A 15 -11.37 4.58 -24.99
CA SER A 15 -9.99 4.50 -24.58
C SER A 15 -9.49 5.94 -24.52
N THR A 16 -8.98 6.36 -23.37
CA THR A 16 -8.25 7.62 -23.24
C THR A 16 -7.02 7.54 -24.14
N LEU A 17 -7.19 7.95 -25.38
CA LEU A 17 -6.15 8.01 -26.38
C LEU A 17 -5.29 9.21 -26.03
N THR A 18 -4.15 8.98 -25.38
CA THR A 18 -3.14 10.02 -25.20
C THR A 18 -2.52 10.29 -26.58
N THR A 19 -3.06 11.28 -27.28
CA THR A 19 -2.53 11.70 -28.57
C THR A 19 -1.38 12.67 -28.33
N ILE A 20 -0.15 12.20 -28.50
CA ILE A 20 1.01 13.08 -28.58
C ILE A 20 1.08 13.58 -30.02
N ILE A 21 0.70 14.84 -30.26
CA ILE A 21 0.76 15.46 -31.58
C ILE A 21 2.06 16.26 -31.66
N SER A 22 2.93 15.90 -32.60
CA SER A 22 4.01 16.80 -33.01
C SER A 22 3.36 17.94 -33.80
N GLU A 23 3.39 19.17 -33.27
CA GLU A 23 2.86 20.37 -33.96
C GLU A 23 3.60 20.67 -35.28
N HIS A 24 4.75 20.02 -35.49
CA HIS A 24 5.55 20.12 -36.70
C HIS A 24 5.76 18.74 -37.35
N HIS A 25 5.50 18.65 -38.66
CA HIS A 25 5.82 17.48 -39.46
C HIS A 25 7.34 17.34 -39.61
N ALA A 26 7.98 16.48 -38.82
CA ALA A 26 9.39 16.15 -39.01
C ALA A 26 9.54 15.04 -40.06
N TRP A 27 9.90 15.41 -41.29
CA TRP A 27 10.12 14.44 -42.39
C TRP A 27 11.44 13.67 -42.28
N ARG A 28 12.35 14.10 -41.40
CA ARG A 28 13.70 13.53 -41.25
C ARG A 28 13.92 13.13 -39.79
N THR A 29 14.41 11.92 -39.58
CA THR A 29 14.95 11.45 -38.30
C THR A 29 16.31 12.12 -38.08
N LEU A 30 16.40 13.06 -37.14
CA LEU A 30 17.65 13.73 -36.79
C LEU A 30 18.23 13.15 -35.49
N SER A 31 19.51 13.41 -35.23
CA SER A 31 20.06 13.24 -33.88
C SER A 31 19.42 14.29 -32.95
N GLY A 32 19.34 13.98 -31.65
CA GLY A 32 18.67 14.87 -30.70
C GLY A 32 18.96 14.49 -29.26
N LEU A 33 18.42 15.31 -28.35
CA LEU A 33 18.52 15.12 -26.91
C LEU A 33 17.59 13.99 -26.45
N GLN A 34 18.14 12.99 -25.77
CA GLN A 34 17.36 12.02 -24.99
C GLN A 34 17.43 12.42 -23.53
N THR A 35 16.28 12.68 -22.90
CA THR A 35 16.22 13.05 -21.49
C THR A 35 14.93 12.52 -20.86
N THR A 36 15.02 12.12 -19.59
CA THR A 36 13.88 11.80 -18.72
C THR A 36 13.50 12.98 -17.82
N ASP A 37 14.25 14.09 -17.87
CA ASP A 37 14.00 15.31 -17.10
C ASP A 37 13.07 16.25 -17.88
N TYR A 38 11.91 16.55 -17.27
CA TYR A 38 10.91 17.45 -17.81
C TYR A 38 11.42 18.87 -18.08
N TYR A 39 12.27 19.42 -17.21
CA TYR A 39 12.81 20.78 -17.39
C TYR A 39 13.85 20.83 -18.50
N ALA A 40 14.69 19.79 -18.62
CA ALA A 40 15.58 19.63 -19.77
C ALA A 40 14.78 19.50 -21.07
N TYR A 41 13.69 18.73 -21.05
CA TYR A 41 12.76 18.60 -22.18
C TYR A 41 12.11 19.95 -22.54
N ARG A 42 11.58 20.70 -21.57
CA ARG A 42 10.97 22.03 -21.79
C ARG A 42 11.97 23.04 -22.32
N THR A 43 13.19 23.05 -21.77
CA THR A 43 14.26 23.94 -22.24
C THR A 43 14.66 23.61 -23.68
N ALA A 44 14.75 22.33 -24.02
CA ALA A 44 15.03 21.89 -25.39
C ALA A 44 13.91 22.29 -26.36
N LEU A 45 12.64 22.16 -25.97
CA LEU A 45 11.50 22.63 -26.76
C LEU A 45 11.55 24.16 -26.98
N LEU A 46 11.82 24.95 -25.93
CA LEU A 46 11.97 26.41 -26.04
C LEU A 46 13.12 26.81 -26.97
N ASN A 47 14.17 25.98 -27.05
CA ASN A 47 15.29 26.16 -27.96
C ASN A 47 15.04 25.58 -29.37
N GLY A 48 13.79 25.25 -29.72
CA GLY A 48 13.40 24.81 -31.06
C GLY A 48 13.57 23.32 -31.34
N CYS A 49 13.81 22.49 -30.32
CA CYS A 49 13.76 21.03 -30.51
C CYS A 49 12.31 20.57 -30.72
N HIS A 50 12.13 19.48 -31.48
CA HIS A 50 10.83 18.85 -31.70
C HIS A 50 10.82 17.43 -31.14
N LEU A 51 9.64 16.97 -30.72
CA LEU A 51 9.49 15.61 -30.23
C LEU A 51 9.56 14.61 -31.41
N GLN A 52 10.59 13.77 -31.41
CA GLN A 52 10.80 12.76 -32.45
C GLN A 52 10.38 11.35 -32.03
N ARG A 53 10.48 11.02 -30.73
CA ARG A 53 10.02 9.74 -30.16
C ARG A 53 9.63 9.91 -28.68
N ALA A 54 8.68 9.11 -28.20
CA ALA A 54 8.44 8.87 -26.78
C ALA A 54 8.96 7.47 -26.41
N LEU A 55 9.63 7.35 -25.26
CA LEU A 55 10.08 6.06 -24.72
C LEU A 55 9.24 5.74 -23.48
N PHE A 56 8.54 4.62 -23.53
CA PHE A 56 7.74 4.12 -22.41
C PHE A 56 8.43 2.88 -21.84
N GLU A 57 8.65 2.87 -20.53
CA GLU A 57 9.14 1.70 -19.82
C GLU A 57 7.99 1.10 -19.00
N LEU A 58 7.59 -0.12 -19.35
CA LEU A 58 6.60 -0.89 -18.60
C LEU A 58 7.33 -1.84 -17.65
N ARG A 59 7.05 -1.70 -16.35
CA ARG A 59 7.56 -2.65 -15.35
C ARG A 59 6.81 -3.97 -15.46
N HIS A 60 7.54 -5.06 -15.37
CA HIS A 60 6.94 -6.38 -15.19
C HIS A 60 6.09 -6.42 -13.91
N PRO A 61 4.97 -7.18 -13.91
CA PRO A 61 4.19 -7.40 -12.70
C PRO A 61 5.04 -8.04 -11.60
N GLU A 62 4.59 -7.84 -10.36
CA GLU A 62 5.21 -8.34 -9.14
C GLU A 62 4.15 -9.11 -8.34
N VAL A 63 4.53 -10.25 -7.76
CA VAL A 63 3.68 -11.04 -6.86
C VAL A 63 4.44 -11.30 -5.57
N MET A 64 3.80 -10.95 -4.45
CA MET A 64 4.27 -11.28 -3.12
C MET A 64 3.99 -12.75 -2.83
N ILE A 65 5.05 -13.51 -2.53
CA ILE A 65 4.96 -14.91 -2.11
C ILE A 65 4.74 -14.99 -0.60
N CYS A 66 5.49 -14.21 0.18
CA CYS A 66 5.37 -14.18 1.63
C CYS A 66 5.77 -12.81 2.18
N ASP A 67 5.01 -12.30 3.15
CA ASP A 67 5.26 -11.04 3.84
C ASP A 67 5.14 -11.28 5.36
N LEU A 68 6.27 -11.27 6.06
CA LEU A 68 6.28 -11.45 7.53
C LEU A 68 5.66 -10.26 8.27
N SER A 69 5.67 -9.07 7.67
CA SER A 69 5.12 -7.88 8.33
C SER A 69 3.60 -7.90 8.37
N ASN A 70 2.94 -8.51 7.37
CA ASN A 70 1.50 -8.74 7.32
C ASN A 70 1.19 -10.14 6.75
N LEU A 71 1.17 -11.14 7.63
CA LEU A 71 1.08 -12.54 7.24
C LEU A 71 -0.26 -12.90 6.60
N GLU A 72 -0.22 -13.67 5.51
CA GLU A 72 -1.42 -14.21 4.87
C GLU A 72 -2.11 -15.26 5.76
N GLN A 73 -3.41 -15.49 5.52
CA GLN A 73 -4.24 -16.39 6.32
C GLN A 73 -3.70 -17.83 6.40
N ILE A 74 -2.90 -18.26 5.43
CA ILE A 74 -2.22 -19.57 5.44
C ILE A 74 -1.30 -19.77 6.65
N PHE A 75 -0.81 -18.68 7.26
CA PHE A 75 0.05 -18.70 8.45
C PHE A 75 -0.74 -18.61 9.77
N ASN A 76 -2.06 -18.45 9.72
CA ASN A 76 -2.87 -18.47 10.93
C ASN A 76 -2.71 -19.83 11.64
N ASP A 77 -2.72 -19.79 12.97
CA ASP A 77 -2.55 -20.95 13.85
C ASP A 77 -1.16 -21.62 13.81
N MET A 78 -0.23 -21.14 12.96
CA MET A 78 1.18 -21.54 13.07
C MET A 78 1.83 -20.91 14.30
N SER A 79 2.66 -21.68 15.00
CA SER A 79 3.57 -21.14 16.01
C SER A 79 4.61 -20.19 15.38
N ASP A 80 5.19 -19.32 16.19
CA ASP A 80 6.20 -18.35 15.73
C ASP A 80 7.41 -19.08 15.08
N LEU A 81 7.83 -20.22 15.66
CA LEU A 81 8.89 -21.07 15.11
C LEU A 81 8.51 -21.67 13.73
N GLN A 82 7.26 -22.12 13.57
CA GLN A 82 6.77 -22.65 12.29
C GLN A 82 6.73 -21.56 11.23
N ILE A 83 6.30 -20.34 11.55
CA ILE A 83 6.28 -19.21 10.62
C ILE A 83 7.70 -18.91 10.11
N VAL A 84 8.66 -18.77 11.03
CA VAL A 84 10.07 -18.49 10.68
C VAL A 84 10.65 -19.63 9.82
N LYS A 85 10.41 -20.89 10.19
CA LYS A 85 10.86 -22.05 9.42
C LYS A 85 10.27 -22.06 8.01
N THR A 86 8.97 -21.84 7.87
CA THR A 86 8.28 -21.79 6.57
C THR A 86 8.82 -20.66 5.71
N TRP A 87 9.07 -19.49 6.29
CA TRP A 87 9.68 -18.36 5.57
C TRP A 87 11.06 -18.72 5.00
N HIS A 88 11.94 -19.35 5.81
CA HIS A 88 13.25 -19.80 5.34
C HIS A 88 13.14 -20.87 4.24
N GLN A 89 12.17 -21.79 4.34
CA GLN A 89 11.92 -22.81 3.31
C GLN A 89 11.48 -22.17 1.98
N ILE A 90 10.55 -21.21 2.01
CA ILE A 90 10.11 -20.45 0.82
C ILE A 90 11.31 -19.72 0.22
N ASN A 91 12.07 -18.99 1.05
CA ASN A 91 13.21 -18.21 0.60
C ASN A 91 14.28 -19.09 -0.07
N SER A 92 14.59 -20.24 0.54
CA SER A 92 15.54 -21.21 0.01
C SER A 92 15.05 -21.83 -1.30
N ALA A 93 13.77 -22.21 -1.38
CA ALA A 93 13.19 -22.79 -2.58
C ALA A 93 13.25 -21.83 -3.77
N ILE A 94 12.92 -20.55 -3.56
CA ILE A 94 13.01 -19.53 -4.62
C ILE A 94 14.46 -19.29 -5.04
N ASN A 95 15.40 -19.26 -4.10
CA ASN A 95 16.82 -19.05 -4.44
C ASN A 95 17.43 -20.24 -5.23
N GLN A 96 16.92 -21.45 -5.03
CA GLN A 96 17.42 -22.67 -5.69
C GLN A 96 16.80 -22.89 -7.07
N SER A 97 15.60 -22.36 -7.29
CA SER A 97 14.90 -22.53 -8.54
C SER A 97 15.45 -21.62 -9.64
N LYS A 98 15.66 -22.20 -10.83
CA LYS A 98 15.95 -21.46 -12.06
C LYS A 98 14.64 -21.33 -12.83
N PHE A 99 14.12 -20.12 -12.93
CA PHE A 99 12.88 -19.86 -13.64
C PHE A 99 13.15 -19.10 -14.93
N GLU A 100 12.57 -19.57 -16.02
CA GLU A 100 12.63 -18.86 -17.29
C GLU A 100 11.77 -17.60 -17.21
N GLY A 101 12.41 -16.43 -17.33
CA GLY A 101 11.73 -15.13 -17.34
C GLY A 101 11.16 -14.65 -16.00
N MET A 102 11.31 -15.41 -14.91
CA MET A 102 10.94 -14.94 -13.56
C MET A 102 12.18 -14.69 -12.72
N ARG A 103 12.14 -13.63 -11.91
CA ARG A 103 13.23 -13.24 -11.02
C ARG A 103 12.70 -12.96 -9.62
N LYS A 104 13.47 -13.36 -8.61
CA LYS A 104 13.26 -12.86 -7.25
C LYS A 104 13.54 -11.35 -7.24
N ILE A 105 12.68 -10.59 -6.59
CA ILE A 105 12.89 -9.17 -6.38
C ILE A 105 13.90 -9.01 -5.24
N LEU A 106 14.97 -8.27 -5.50
CA LEU A 106 16.01 -7.93 -4.55
C LEU A 106 16.03 -6.42 -4.35
N GLY A 107 16.39 -5.98 -3.16
CA GLY A 107 16.48 -4.56 -2.83
C GLY A 107 16.64 -4.33 -1.34
N ASP A 108 17.18 -3.17 -1.00
CA ASP A 108 17.28 -2.72 0.38
C ASP A 108 15.88 -2.61 1.00
N GLY A 109 15.68 -3.25 2.14
CA GLY A 109 14.41 -3.15 2.85
C GLY A 109 13.33 -4.16 2.46
N LEU A 110 13.69 -5.21 1.72
CA LEU A 110 12.80 -6.34 1.43
C LEU A 110 13.04 -7.53 2.38
N SER A 111 13.77 -7.34 3.50
CA SER A 111 14.05 -8.42 4.45
C SER A 111 12.80 -9.19 4.94
N PRO A 112 11.65 -8.56 5.22
CA PRO A 112 10.45 -9.29 5.61
C PRO A 112 9.64 -9.86 4.42
N GLU A 113 10.00 -9.50 3.18
CA GLU A 113 9.24 -9.79 1.98
C GLU A 113 9.97 -10.77 1.05
N ILE A 114 9.21 -11.69 0.49
CA ILE A 114 9.68 -12.56 -0.58
C ILE A 114 8.74 -12.34 -1.75
N ALA A 115 9.24 -11.67 -2.79
CA ALA A 115 8.47 -11.36 -3.98
C ALA A 115 9.20 -11.79 -5.26
N VAL A 116 8.42 -12.05 -6.30
CA VAL A 116 8.90 -12.42 -7.64
C VAL A 116 8.29 -11.50 -8.69
N SER A 117 9.05 -11.26 -9.76
CA SER A 117 8.63 -10.48 -10.91
C SER A 117 8.86 -11.28 -12.19
N GLY A 118 8.03 -11.07 -13.20
CA GLY A 118 8.11 -11.78 -14.48
C GLY A 118 7.08 -11.28 -15.49
N PRO A 119 7.05 -11.81 -16.72
CA PRO A 119 6.28 -11.25 -17.83
C PRO A 119 4.76 -11.43 -17.71
N SER A 120 4.27 -12.33 -16.86
CA SER A 120 2.84 -12.63 -16.73
C SER A 120 2.43 -12.75 -15.27
N LYS A 121 1.42 -11.97 -14.87
CA LYS A 121 0.85 -12.02 -13.52
C LYS A 121 0.23 -13.39 -13.21
N GLN A 122 -0.44 -14.01 -14.18
CA GLN A 122 -1.06 -15.33 -13.99
C GLN A 122 0.02 -16.38 -13.71
N LYS A 123 1.09 -16.42 -14.50
CA LYS A 123 2.21 -17.36 -14.28
C LYS A 123 2.86 -17.19 -12.90
N LEU A 124 2.98 -15.94 -12.42
CA LEU A 124 3.51 -15.66 -11.08
C LEU A 124 2.57 -16.15 -9.97
N LEU A 125 1.25 -16.07 -10.17
CA LEU A 125 0.25 -16.58 -9.22
C LEU A 125 0.21 -18.11 -9.20
N ASP A 126 0.23 -18.75 -10.37
CA ASP A 126 0.30 -20.22 -10.49
C ASP A 126 1.55 -20.74 -9.78
N PHE A 127 2.70 -20.09 -10.05
CA PHE A 127 3.96 -20.39 -9.37
C PHE A 127 3.87 -20.22 -7.84
N LYS A 128 3.26 -19.12 -7.35
CA LYS A 128 3.05 -18.92 -5.91
C LYS A 128 2.27 -20.09 -5.32
N ASN A 129 1.15 -20.47 -5.96
CA ASN A 129 0.29 -21.53 -5.47
C ASN A 129 1.03 -22.87 -5.43
N GLU A 130 1.70 -23.27 -6.52
CA GLU A 130 2.51 -24.49 -6.58
C GLU A 130 3.61 -24.53 -5.51
N LEU A 131 4.30 -23.41 -5.29
CA LEU A 131 5.35 -23.32 -4.28
C LEU A 131 4.79 -23.49 -2.87
N ILE A 132 3.69 -22.80 -2.56
CA ILE A 132 3.03 -22.86 -1.26
C ILE A 132 2.45 -24.27 -1.03
N GLU A 133 1.80 -24.86 -2.03
CA GLU A 133 1.31 -26.24 -2.02
C GLU A 133 2.43 -27.27 -1.91
N LYS A 134 3.67 -26.97 -2.30
CA LYS A 134 4.80 -27.89 -2.08
C LYS A 134 5.33 -27.84 -0.65
N ILE A 135 5.24 -26.67 0.00
CA ILE A 135 5.84 -26.42 1.31
C ILE A 135 4.87 -26.74 2.46
N LEU A 136 3.58 -26.41 2.31
CA LEU A 136 2.58 -26.53 3.37
C LEU A 136 2.00 -27.94 3.68
N PRO A 137 1.92 -28.92 2.75
CA PRO A 137 1.39 -30.25 3.07
C PRO A 137 2.14 -30.95 4.19
N LYS A 138 3.45 -30.66 4.32
CA LYS A 138 4.31 -31.14 5.41
C LYS A 138 3.96 -30.57 6.79
N LEU A 139 3.10 -29.56 6.88
CA LEU A 139 2.69 -28.89 8.13
C LEU A 139 1.22 -29.15 8.49
N MET A 140 0.36 -29.46 7.51
CA MET A 140 -1.07 -29.74 7.76
C MET A 140 -1.33 -31.10 8.41
N GLU A 141 -0.44 -32.09 8.23
CA GLU A 141 -0.54 -33.38 8.94
C GLU A 141 -0.33 -33.24 10.47
N GLN A 142 0.22 -32.11 10.95
CA GLN A 142 0.36 -31.81 12.37
C GLN A 142 -0.84 -31.04 12.97
N LYS A 143 -1.91 -30.77 12.20
CA LYS A 143 -3.11 -30.03 12.66
C LYS A 143 -4.10 -30.86 13.50
N GLN A 144 -3.69 -31.97 14.12
CA GLN A 144 -4.57 -32.68 15.05
C GLN A 144 -4.45 -32.13 16.47
N SER A 145 -5.60 -31.62 16.95
CA SER A 145 -5.96 -31.36 18.36
C SER A 145 -5.30 -30.17 19.06
N SER A 146 -5.82 -28.96 18.82
CA SER A 146 -5.96 -27.99 19.92
C SER A 146 -7.13 -27.05 19.65
N HIS A 147 -8.09 -27.00 20.59
CA HIS A 147 -9.23 -26.08 20.61
C HIS A 147 -8.81 -24.66 21.08
N THR A 148 -7.65 -24.18 20.67
CA THR A 148 -7.24 -22.80 20.95
C THR A 148 -7.92 -21.84 19.96
N GLN A 149 -8.39 -20.69 20.45
CA GLN A 149 -8.88 -19.60 19.59
C GLN A 149 -7.89 -19.35 18.45
N SER A 150 -8.40 -19.28 17.21
CA SER A 150 -7.55 -19.08 16.04
C SER A 150 -6.72 -17.80 16.18
N THR A 151 -5.40 -17.92 16.01
CA THR A 151 -4.50 -16.77 16.10
C THR A 151 -4.41 -16.11 14.74
N LYS A 152 -5.11 -14.98 14.57
CA LYS A 152 -4.95 -14.11 13.39
C LYS A 152 -3.57 -13.47 13.39
N ARG A 153 -2.81 -13.69 12.31
CA ARG A 153 -1.42 -13.21 12.16
C ARG A 153 -1.27 -11.99 11.25
N GLY A 154 -2.23 -11.72 10.39
CA GLY A 154 -2.23 -10.54 9.54
C GLY A 154 -3.62 -9.97 9.39
N ILE A 155 -3.68 -8.84 8.69
CA ILE A 155 -4.90 -8.10 8.44
C ILE A 155 -5.04 -7.89 6.94
N SER A 156 -5.90 -8.69 6.31
CA SER A 156 -6.13 -8.62 4.87
C SER A 156 -7.15 -7.55 4.51
N LYS A 157 -7.02 -6.99 3.31
CA LYS A 157 -8.04 -6.12 2.70
C LYS A 157 -9.00 -6.97 1.86
N ASN A 158 -9.95 -7.63 2.52
CA ASN A 158 -10.89 -8.57 1.86
C ASN A 158 -12.34 -8.45 2.34
N ARG A 159 -12.62 -7.68 3.40
CA ARG A 159 -14.00 -7.43 3.88
C ARG A 159 -14.68 -6.44 2.96
N LEU A 160 -15.91 -6.73 2.52
CA LEU A 160 -16.70 -5.76 1.75
C LEU A 160 -17.12 -4.60 2.65
N LEU A 161 -17.02 -3.37 2.15
CA LEU A 161 -17.50 -2.18 2.86
C LEU A 161 -19.00 -2.25 3.16
N THR A 162 -19.77 -2.84 2.25
CA THR A 162 -21.23 -3.03 2.41
C THR A 162 -21.61 -3.95 3.56
N ASP A 163 -20.67 -4.75 4.08
CA ASP A 163 -20.88 -5.69 5.18
C ASP A 163 -20.48 -5.06 6.53
N THR A 164 -20.46 -3.73 6.61
CA THR A 164 -20.13 -2.96 7.82
C THR A 164 -21.37 -2.27 8.39
N ASN A 165 -21.20 -1.58 9.53
CA ASN A 165 -22.28 -0.82 10.15
C ASN A 165 -22.54 0.51 9.41
N ASP A 166 -23.73 1.07 9.65
CA ASP A 166 -24.17 2.32 9.01
C ASP A 166 -23.21 3.48 9.30
N ASP A 167 -22.62 3.54 10.49
CA ASP A 167 -21.67 4.60 10.87
C ASP A 167 -20.42 4.59 9.97
N THR A 168 -19.89 3.40 9.65
CA THR A 168 -18.75 3.23 8.74
C THR A 168 -19.11 3.67 7.32
N ILE A 169 -20.29 3.27 6.84
CA ILE A 169 -20.79 3.66 5.51
C ILE A 169 -21.02 5.18 5.43
N ASN A 170 -21.63 5.77 6.46
CA ASN A 170 -21.88 7.21 6.55
C ASN A 170 -20.58 8.01 6.59
N PHE A 171 -19.60 7.56 7.36
CA PHE A 171 -18.27 8.18 7.39
C PHE A 171 -17.58 8.12 6.03
N HIS A 172 -17.60 6.95 5.37
CA HIS A 172 -17.09 6.80 3.99
C HIS A 172 -17.75 7.78 3.03
N ASN A 173 -19.09 7.86 3.03
CA ASN A 173 -19.82 8.72 2.11
C ASN A 173 -19.52 10.21 2.35
N ARG A 174 -19.40 10.63 3.61
CA ARG A 174 -18.98 11.99 3.97
C ARG A 174 -17.56 12.30 3.48
N PHE A 175 -16.63 11.36 3.66
CA PHE A 175 -15.27 11.52 3.17
C PHE A 175 -15.24 11.60 1.64
N CYS A 176 -15.95 10.72 0.93
CA CYS A 176 -16.00 10.73 -0.53
C CYS A 176 -16.60 12.02 -1.09
N ALA A 177 -17.66 12.56 -0.47
CA ALA A 177 -18.24 13.84 -0.86
C ALA A 177 -17.28 15.03 -0.64
N PHE A 178 -16.45 14.96 0.40
CA PHE A 178 -15.38 15.94 0.61
C PHE A 178 -14.27 15.79 -0.43
N TYR A 179 -13.79 14.55 -0.62
CA TYR A 179 -12.60 14.27 -1.41
C TYR A 179 -12.85 14.38 -2.92
N SER A 180 -14.09 14.21 -3.38
CA SER A 180 -14.46 14.35 -4.79
C SER A 180 -14.19 15.75 -5.35
N ALA A 181 -14.13 16.78 -4.50
CA ALA A 181 -13.76 18.13 -4.93
C ALA A 181 -12.31 18.27 -5.43
N TYR A 182 -11.44 17.29 -5.13
CA TYR A 182 -10.03 17.27 -5.55
C TYR A 182 -9.78 16.37 -6.77
N ILE A 183 -10.79 15.64 -7.23
CA ILE A 183 -10.70 14.63 -8.29
C ILE A 183 -11.48 15.09 -9.51
N SER A 184 -10.84 15.06 -10.69
CA SER A 184 -11.50 15.41 -11.95
C SER A 184 -12.72 14.52 -12.17
N HIS A 185 -13.84 15.13 -12.54
CA HIS A 185 -15.13 14.43 -12.66
C HIS A 185 -15.07 13.21 -13.59
N GLU A 186 -14.30 13.29 -14.69
CA GLU A 186 -14.10 12.18 -15.64
C GLU A 186 -13.36 10.97 -15.05
N HIS A 187 -12.69 11.14 -13.91
CA HIS A 187 -11.94 10.10 -13.22
C HIS A 187 -12.66 9.55 -11.98
N TRP A 188 -13.87 10.02 -11.68
CA TRP A 188 -14.61 9.58 -10.49
C TRP A 188 -14.79 8.07 -10.44
N ASP A 189 -15.23 7.44 -11.52
CA ASP A 189 -15.48 5.99 -11.58
C ASP A 189 -14.20 5.14 -11.47
N ASN A 190 -13.05 5.71 -11.80
CA ASN A 190 -11.75 5.03 -11.76
C ASN A 190 -10.91 5.39 -10.53
N CYS A 191 -11.36 6.36 -9.73
CA CYS A 191 -10.67 6.78 -8.51
C CYS A 191 -10.84 5.71 -7.42
N ILE A 192 -9.76 5.01 -7.09
CA ILE A 192 -9.75 3.92 -6.11
C ILE A 192 -10.28 4.39 -4.74
N THR A 193 -9.95 5.61 -4.35
CA THR A 193 -10.38 6.19 -3.07
C THR A 193 -11.89 6.39 -3.04
N LEU A 194 -12.48 6.97 -4.08
CA LEU A 194 -13.93 7.20 -4.17
C LEU A 194 -14.73 5.90 -4.35
N ASN A 195 -14.11 4.88 -4.95
CA ASN A 195 -14.73 3.56 -5.22
C ASN A 195 -14.19 2.48 -4.28
N THR A 196 -14.05 2.80 -2.98
CA THR A 196 -13.55 1.83 -1.99
C THR A 196 -14.54 0.70 -1.78
N ARG A 197 -14.25 -0.47 -2.35
CA ARG A 197 -15.09 -1.69 -2.20
C ARG A 197 -14.69 -2.58 -1.03
N TYR A 198 -13.39 -2.76 -0.84
CA TYR A 198 -12.83 -3.67 0.17
C TYR A 198 -12.06 -2.90 1.23
N ILE A 199 -12.27 -3.26 2.49
CA ILE A 199 -11.61 -2.70 3.67
C ILE A 199 -10.84 -3.78 4.42
N TYR A 200 -10.08 -3.38 5.43
CA TYR A 200 -9.34 -4.33 6.27
C TYR A 200 -10.29 -5.11 7.18
N GLU A 201 -10.00 -6.40 7.34
CA GLU A 201 -10.76 -7.28 8.21
C GLU A 201 -10.63 -6.92 9.70
N ASP A 202 -11.57 -7.43 10.50
CA ASP A 202 -11.52 -7.28 11.94
C ASP A 202 -10.31 -8.02 12.53
N HIS A 203 -9.61 -7.34 13.44
CA HIS A 203 -8.37 -7.80 14.04
C HIS A 203 -8.21 -7.22 15.46
N PRO A 204 -7.81 -8.02 16.48
CA PRO A 204 -7.69 -7.55 17.86
C PRO A 204 -6.77 -6.33 18.05
N VAL A 205 -5.81 -6.16 17.15
CA VAL A 205 -4.88 -5.01 17.16
C VAL A 205 -5.59 -3.67 17.01
N TRP A 206 -6.76 -3.62 16.37
CA TRP A 206 -7.52 -2.37 16.22
C TRP A 206 -7.92 -1.77 17.57
N HIS A 207 -8.38 -2.61 18.50
CA HIS A 207 -8.68 -2.17 19.85
C HIS A 207 -7.44 -1.75 20.64
N LYS A 208 -6.29 -2.39 20.41
CA LYS A 208 -5.00 -1.95 20.99
C LYS A 208 -4.56 -0.60 20.44
N ILE A 209 -4.79 -0.34 19.14
CA ILE A 209 -4.48 0.95 18.51
C ILE A 209 -5.38 2.05 19.06
N LYS A 210 -6.66 1.75 19.29
CA LYS A 210 -7.65 2.71 19.84
C LYS A 210 -7.16 3.39 21.12
N THR A 211 -6.45 2.65 21.98
CA THR A 211 -6.00 3.12 23.30
C THR A 211 -4.71 3.94 23.27
N LEU A 212 -4.00 4.01 22.15
CA LEU A 212 -2.68 4.66 22.08
C LEU A 212 -2.74 6.20 22.07
N SER A 213 -3.83 6.76 21.57
CA SER A 213 -4.02 8.20 21.40
C SER A 213 -5.48 8.54 21.19
N LYS A 214 -5.88 9.81 21.35
CA LYS A 214 -7.26 10.24 21.12
C LYS A 214 -7.57 10.36 19.62
N ASN A 215 -6.80 11.16 18.89
CA ASN A 215 -6.99 11.42 17.46
C ASN A 215 -6.14 10.45 16.60
N LYS A 216 -6.71 9.92 15.51
CA LYS A 216 -6.03 8.99 14.58
C LYS A 216 -6.01 9.57 13.17
N LEU A 217 -4.83 9.98 12.72
CA LEU A 217 -4.60 10.46 11.35
C LEU A 217 -4.15 9.31 10.47
N PHE A 218 -4.93 8.97 9.45
CA PHE A 218 -4.57 8.01 8.41
C PHE A 218 -4.11 8.75 7.15
N LEU A 219 -3.01 8.31 6.53
CA LEU A 219 -2.52 8.94 5.31
C LEU A 219 -3.22 8.38 4.06
N LEU A 220 -3.70 9.28 3.20
CA LEU A 220 -4.47 8.94 2.00
C LEU A 220 -3.66 8.16 0.95
N SER A 221 -4.37 7.60 -0.04
CA SER A 221 -3.97 6.48 -0.92
C SER A 221 -4.23 5.09 -0.31
N ALA A 222 -3.49 4.67 0.71
CA ALA A 222 -3.71 3.37 1.37
C ALA A 222 -4.57 3.47 2.63
N GLY A 223 -4.68 4.65 3.24
CA GLY A 223 -5.26 4.84 4.57
C GLY A 223 -6.77 4.73 4.66
N LEU A 224 -7.54 5.09 3.62
CA LEU A 224 -9.01 5.06 3.70
C LEU A 224 -9.55 3.64 3.98
N PRO A 225 -9.20 2.59 3.23
CA PRO A 225 -9.62 1.23 3.56
C PRO A 225 -9.17 0.75 4.95
N ILE A 226 -8.01 1.24 5.45
CA ILE A 226 -7.49 0.90 6.78
C ILE A 226 -8.34 1.56 7.85
N ALA A 227 -8.59 2.87 7.71
CA ALA A 227 -9.40 3.66 8.62
C ALA A 227 -10.84 3.12 8.73
N LEU A 228 -11.43 2.69 7.62
CA LEU A 228 -12.77 2.08 7.62
C LEU A 228 -12.77 0.71 8.31
N GLY A 229 -11.73 -0.11 8.13
CA GLY A 229 -11.57 -1.37 8.86
C GLY A 229 -11.43 -1.14 10.37
N TYR A 230 -10.64 -0.13 10.75
CA TYR A 230 -10.48 0.32 12.12
C TYR A 230 -11.80 0.85 12.72
N LEU A 231 -12.52 1.70 12.00
CA LEU A 231 -13.81 2.25 12.43
C LEU A 231 -14.84 1.14 12.65
N ALA A 232 -14.97 0.24 11.68
CA ALA A 232 -15.91 -0.88 11.75
C ALA A 232 -15.62 -1.83 12.92
N ALA A 233 -14.35 -1.99 13.31
CA ALA A 233 -13.96 -2.83 14.45
C ALA A 233 -14.13 -2.11 15.80
N THR A 234 -13.86 -0.80 15.86
CA THR A 234 -13.67 -0.09 17.13
C THR A 234 -14.78 0.88 17.50
N GLY A 235 -15.60 1.31 16.53
CA GLY A 235 -16.56 2.40 16.66
C GLY A 235 -15.92 3.75 16.99
N ASP A 236 -14.62 3.91 16.79
CA ASP A 236 -13.93 5.16 17.10
C ASP A 236 -13.97 6.14 15.93
N GLU A 237 -14.78 7.19 16.07
CA GLU A 237 -15.00 8.20 15.03
C GLU A 237 -13.92 9.29 15.00
N LYS A 238 -12.95 9.32 15.93
CA LYS A 238 -11.86 10.32 15.94
C LYS A 238 -10.78 10.01 14.91
N ILE A 239 -11.22 9.86 13.67
CA ILE A 239 -10.46 9.53 12.48
C ILE A 239 -10.29 10.77 11.63
N PHE A 240 -9.06 10.98 11.20
CA PHE A 240 -8.65 12.09 10.37
C PHE A 240 -7.89 11.58 9.16
N PHE A 241 -7.90 12.36 8.09
CA PHE A 241 -7.13 12.11 6.87
C PHE A 241 -6.31 13.31 6.46
N SER A 242 -5.15 13.03 5.89
CA SER A 242 -4.33 13.99 5.16
C SER A 242 -3.66 13.25 4.01
N GLU A 243 -3.25 14.01 3.00
CA GLU A 243 -2.53 13.46 1.87
C GLU A 243 -1.05 13.80 1.91
N ILE A 244 -0.22 12.79 1.62
CA ILE A 244 1.23 12.94 1.49
C ILE A 244 1.67 12.13 0.29
N HIS A 245 2.06 12.80 -0.78
CA HIS A 245 2.51 12.14 -1.99
C HIS A 245 4.01 11.93 -2.01
N ARG A 246 4.39 10.86 -2.71
CA ARG A 246 5.75 10.69 -3.23
C ARG A 246 5.79 11.19 -4.66
N GLN A 247 7.00 11.48 -5.15
CA GLN A 247 7.22 11.74 -6.57
C GLN A 247 6.72 10.54 -7.39
N ASN A 248 6.01 10.80 -8.49
CA ASN A 248 5.44 9.81 -9.42
C ASN A 248 4.32 8.91 -8.86
N ASP A 249 3.51 9.42 -7.92
CA ASP A 249 2.30 8.72 -7.49
C ASP A 249 1.25 8.73 -8.62
N ALA A 250 0.84 7.55 -9.10
CA ALA A 250 -0.15 7.43 -10.17
C ALA A 250 -1.52 8.02 -9.79
N ASN A 251 -1.82 8.14 -8.49
CA ASN A 251 -3.04 8.78 -8.00
C ASN A 251 -3.05 10.30 -8.25
N LEU A 252 -1.92 10.92 -8.64
CA LEU A 252 -1.86 12.32 -9.03
C LEU A 252 -2.45 12.59 -10.41
N LEU A 253 -2.54 11.57 -11.28
CA LEU A 253 -3.03 11.72 -12.64
C LEU A 253 -4.52 12.09 -12.72
N THR A 254 -5.28 11.83 -11.65
CA THR A 254 -6.74 11.98 -11.64
C THR A 254 -7.22 13.24 -10.92
N ARG A 255 -6.32 14.19 -10.62
CA ARG A 255 -6.59 15.29 -9.69
C ARG A 255 -6.72 16.65 -10.38
N ASP A 256 -7.66 17.44 -9.88
CA ASP A 256 -7.81 18.86 -10.25
C ASP A 256 -7.05 19.79 -9.29
N GLY A 257 -6.73 19.33 -8.07
CA GLY A 257 -6.04 20.12 -7.07
C GLY A 257 -5.46 19.32 -5.91
N GLU A 258 -4.54 19.94 -5.16
CA GLU A 258 -3.87 19.34 -4.01
C GLU A 258 -4.71 19.45 -2.73
N PHE A 259 -4.74 18.38 -1.94
CA PHE A 259 -5.33 18.35 -0.61
C PHE A 259 -4.21 18.48 0.43
N LEU A 260 -3.92 19.72 0.82
CA LEU A 260 -2.84 20.08 1.74
C LEU A 260 -3.31 20.32 3.19
N ASP A 261 -4.45 19.74 3.56
CA ASP A 261 -5.12 19.99 4.85
C ASP A 261 -5.52 18.66 5.51
N ILE A 262 -6.25 18.73 6.62
CA ILE A 262 -6.78 17.60 7.38
C ILE A 262 -8.31 17.57 7.27
N PHE A 263 -8.84 16.38 6.99
CA PHE A 263 -10.26 16.10 7.11
C PHE A 263 -10.52 15.28 8.38
N PRO A 264 -11.60 15.53 9.15
CA PRO A 264 -12.44 16.72 9.10
C PRO A 264 -11.75 17.92 9.75
N HIS A 265 -11.64 19.05 9.02
CA HIS A 265 -10.90 20.24 9.46
C HIS A 265 -11.44 20.85 10.77
N LYS A 266 -12.76 20.83 10.97
CA LYS A 266 -13.42 21.48 12.13
C LYS A 266 -13.22 20.75 13.46
N GLU A 267 -12.58 19.58 13.46
CA GLU A 267 -12.42 18.74 14.65
C GLU A 267 -10.97 18.67 15.17
N ILE A 268 -10.08 19.50 14.63
CA ILE A 268 -8.69 19.56 15.04
C ILE A 268 -8.60 20.09 16.48
N THR A 269 -7.88 19.36 17.33
CA THR A 269 -7.69 19.69 18.75
C THR A 269 -6.23 19.48 19.17
N ASN A 270 -5.83 20.06 20.31
CA ASN A 270 -4.50 19.88 20.90
C ASN A 270 -4.34 18.56 21.68
N GLU A 271 -5.36 17.69 21.63
CA GLU A 271 -5.32 16.35 22.21
C GLU A 271 -4.27 15.47 21.51
N PRO A 272 -3.80 14.38 22.13
CA PRO A 272 -2.78 13.53 21.53
C PRO A 272 -3.18 12.95 20.16
N TRP A 273 -2.22 12.92 19.24
CA TRP A 273 -2.38 12.41 17.88
C TRP A 273 -1.54 11.15 17.63
N LEU A 274 -2.13 10.18 16.95
CA LEU A 274 -1.45 9.03 16.38
C LEU A 274 -1.55 9.09 14.85
N ILE A 275 -0.41 9.07 14.18
CA ILE A 275 -0.32 9.05 12.73
C ILE A 275 -0.08 7.62 12.26
N ILE A 276 -0.95 7.11 11.39
CA ILE A 276 -1.00 5.71 10.98
C ILE A 276 -0.81 5.62 9.46
N ASP A 277 0.17 4.82 9.02
CA ASP A 277 0.40 4.55 7.60
C ASP A 277 1.14 3.22 7.41
N LYS A 278 1.04 2.65 6.20
CA LYS A 278 1.92 1.56 5.77
C LYS A 278 3.34 2.07 5.59
N SER A 279 4.32 1.44 6.23
CA SER A 279 5.67 2.02 6.29
C SER A 279 6.70 1.23 5.50
N TYR A 280 7.09 1.75 4.33
CA TYR A 280 8.24 1.23 3.59
C TYR A 280 9.56 1.82 4.12
N THR A 281 9.65 3.15 4.13
CA THR A 281 10.84 3.92 4.55
C THR A 281 10.60 4.82 5.76
N GLY A 282 9.36 4.96 6.24
CA GLY A 282 8.97 5.90 7.29
C GLY A 282 8.89 7.37 6.86
N GLY A 283 9.18 7.70 5.60
CA GLY A 283 9.22 9.09 5.11
C GLY A 283 7.89 9.82 5.22
N SER A 284 6.78 9.16 4.85
CA SER A 284 5.42 9.72 4.90
C SER A 284 4.98 10.03 6.33
N LEU A 285 5.18 9.08 7.26
CA LEU A 285 4.91 9.27 8.69
C LEU A 285 5.64 10.48 9.28
N ARG A 286 6.93 10.64 8.95
CA ARG A 286 7.72 11.80 9.41
C ARG A 286 7.21 13.11 8.86
N GLN A 287 6.87 13.15 7.56
CA GLN A 287 6.31 14.35 6.93
C GLN A 287 4.97 14.73 7.56
N ALA A 288 4.08 13.75 7.79
CA ALA A 288 2.81 13.95 8.49
C ALA A 288 3.00 14.48 9.90
N GLY A 289 3.94 13.91 10.66
CA GLY A 289 4.25 14.36 12.02
C GLY A 289 4.68 15.83 12.07
N ASN A 290 5.49 16.26 11.11
CA ASN A 290 5.89 17.67 11.00
C ASN A 290 4.72 18.57 10.57
N MET A 291 3.86 18.10 9.67
CA MET A 291 2.66 18.82 9.25
C MET A 291 1.69 19.03 10.42
N ILE A 292 1.35 17.98 11.17
CA ILE A 292 0.49 18.08 12.35
C ILE A 292 1.08 19.06 13.37
N ARG A 293 2.36 18.94 13.71
CA ARG A 293 3.01 19.85 14.67
C ARG A 293 3.03 21.31 14.21
N LYS A 294 3.02 21.59 12.91
CA LYS A 294 2.86 22.96 12.39
C LYS A 294 1.44 23.51 12.61
N ILE A 295 0.43 22.65 12.54
CA ILE A 295 -0.99 23.02 12.69
C ILE A 295 -1.36 23.21 14.17
N ILE A 296 -1.01 22.26 15.04
CA ILE A 296 -1.43 22.26 16.46
C ILE A 296 -0.33 22.68 17.44
N GLY A 297 0.87 22.96 16.95
CA GLY A 297 2.03 23.40 17.74
C GLY A 297 3.02 22.28 18.09
N TYR A 298 4.31 22.64 18.14
CA TYR A 298 5.42 21.71 18.34
C TYR A 298 5.48 21.03 19.72
N LYS A 299 4.71 21.53 20.69
CA LYS A 299 4.58 20.92 22.03
C LYS A 299 3.52 19.82 22.10
N ALA A 300 2.70 19.66 21.06
CA ALA A 300 1.66 18.65 21.04
C ALA A 300 2.24 17.23 21.01
N GLU A 301 1.57 16.31 21.71
CA GLU A 301 1.92 14.90 21.69
C GLU A 301 1.49 14.29 20.35
N VAL A 302 2.47 14.03 19.49
CA VAL A 302 2.25 13.40 18.18
C VAL A 302 3.13 12.16 18.09
N LYS A 303 2.47 11.00 18.06
CA LYS A 303 3.09 9.69 17.90
C LYS A 303 2.83 9.13 16.50
N THR A 304 3.63 8.16 16.12
CA THR A 304 3.59 7.49 14.82
C THR A 304 3.42 5.99 15.00
N LEU A 305 2.60 5.39 14.13
CA LEU A 305 2.38 3.97 14.05
C LEU A 305 2.66 3.48 12.63
N ALA A 306 3.69 2.66 12.50
CA ALA A 306 4.02 1.97 11.26
C ALA A 306 3.21 0.68 11.13
N LEU A 307 2.26 0.64 10.21
CA LEU A 307 1.62 -0.60 9.80
C LEU A 307 2.55 -1.37 8.87
N PHE A 308 2.83 -2.62 9.23
CA PHE A 308 3.55 -3.58 8.40
C PHE A 308 4.89 -3.03 7.86
N PRO A 309 5.80 -2.59 8.76
CA PRO A 309 7.05 -1.96 8.32
C PRO A 309 7.89 -2.92 7.48
N LYS A 310 8.43 -2.42 6.36
CA LYS A 310 9.23 -3.23 5.41
C LYS A 310 10.72 -3.17 5.68
N THR A 311 11.21 -2.03 6.15
CA THR A 311 12.63 -1.85 6.49
C THR A 311 12.82 -1.80 8.01
N PHE A 312 14.02 -2.18 8.46
CA PHE A 312 14.43 -1.94 9.86
C PHE A 312 14.34 -0.46 10.22
N SER A 313 14.73 0.43 9.30
CA SER A 313 14.61 1.89 9.49
C SER A 313 13.17 2.35 9.68
N ALA A 314 12.22 1.82 8.89
CA ALA A 314 10.80 2.10 9.03
C ALA A 314 10.24 1.65 10.39
N PHE A 315 10.67 0.49 10.89
CA PHE A 315 10.31 0.03 12.23
C PHE A 315 10.90 0.98 13.30
N MET A 316 12.21 1.22 13.26
CA MET A 316 12.94 1.98 14.28
C MET A 316 12.61 3.48 14.33
N SER A 317 12.08 4.05 13.25
CA SER A 317 11.70 5.47 13.16
C SER A 317 10.28 5.77 13.64
N SER A 318 9.52 4.75 14.03
CA SER A 318 8.15 4.89 14.54
C SER A 318 8.08 4.70 16.06
N ASP A 319 7.06 5.29 16.70
CA ASP A 319 6.82 5.08 18.14
C ASP A 319 6.21 3.70 18.39
N TYR A 320 5.29 3.30 17.51
CA TYR A 320 4.64 2.00 17.51
C TYR A 320 4.72 1.33 16.14
N ALA A 321 4.65 0.00 16.12
CA ALA A 321 4.58 -0.76 14.88
C ALA A 321 3.61 -1.95 15.01
N VAL A 322 2.87 -2.23 13.94
CA VAL A 322 2.14 -3.50 13.81
C VAL A 322 2.92 -4.42 12.88
N TYR A 323 3.32 -5.58 13.39
CA TYR A 323 4.12 -6.55 12.65
C TYR A 323 3.69 -7.97 13.00
N GLY A 324 3.37 -8.80 12.00
CA GLY A 324 2.95 -10.19 12.22
C GLY A 324 1.73 -10.32 13.15
N GLY A 325 0.81 -9.33 13.11
CA GLY A 325 -0.41 -9.30 13.92
C GLY A 325 -0.19 -8.81 15.36
N LYS A 326 1.04 -8.46 15.72
CA LYS A 326 1.41 -7.97 17.05
C LYS A 326 1.61 -6.45 17.00
N LEU A 327 1.23 -5.76 18.09
CA LEU A 327 1.53 -4.33 18.29
C LEU A 327 2.78 -4.23 19.16
N PHE A 328 3.75 -3.45 18.70
CA PHE A 328 5.01 -3.19 19.40
C PHE A 328 5.13 -1.72 19.74
N GLU A 329 5.55 -1.44 20.98
CA GLU A 329 6.11 -0.15 21.36
C GLU A 329 7.61 -0.18 21.06
N VAL A 330 8.02 0.48 19.97
CA VAL A 330 9.32 0.25 19.31
C VAL A 330 10.50 0.41 20.27
N ARG A 331 10.46 1.42 21.14
CA ARG A 331 11.53 1.70 22.11
C ARG A 331 11.80 0.55 23.08
N LEU A 332 10.83 -0.32 23.35
CA LEU A 332 11.01 -1.46 24.27
C LEU A 332 11.79 -2.62 23.64
N TYR A 333 11.79 -2.71 22.31
CA TYR A 333 12.39 -3.81 21.55
C TYR A 333 13.66 -3.38 20.81
N ALA A 334 13.78 -2.09 20.47
CA ALA A 334 14.85 -1.50 19.68
C ALA A 334 16.27 -1.98 20.02
N SER A 335 16.61 -2.09 21.31
CA SER A 335 17.96 -2.45 21.77
C SER A 335 18.32 -3.93 21.61
N ARG A 336 17.32 -4.81 21.40
CA ARG A 336 17.49 -6.26 21.33
C ARG A 336 17.51 -6.78 19.89
N LEU A 337 17.06 -5.96 18.93
CA LEU A 337 16.93 -6.36 17.53
C LEU A 337 18.27 -6.27 16.80
N ASN A 338 18.59 -7.32 16.06
CA ASN A 338 19.70 -7.33 15.12
C ASN A 338 19.21 -6.84 13.75
N ARG A 339 19.93 -5.89 13.15
CA ARG A 339 19.56 -5.27 11.88
C ARG A 339 19.36 -6.26 10.71
N GLU A 340 20.06 -7.39 10.71
CA GLU A 340 19.97 -8.40 9.65
C GLU A 340 18.80 -9.35 9.86
N THR A 341 18.50 -9.71 11.12
CA THR A 341 17.52 -10.74 11.46
C THR A 341 16.26 -10.20 12.16
N TRP A 342 16.10 -8.88 12.27
CA TRP A 342 15.00 -8.23 12.99
C TRP A 342 13.61 -8.75 12.57
N HIS A 343 13.43 -9.01 11.28
CA HIS A 343 12.18 -9.44 10.67
C HIS A 343 11.71 -10.81 11.20
N THR A 344 12.61 -11.76 11.41
CA THR A 344 12.28 -13.06 12.04
C THR A 344 12.27 -12.99 13.56
N GLN A 345 13.10 -12.13 14.17
CA GLN A 345 13.08 -11.89 15.62
C GLN A 345 11.72 -11.36 16.08
N LEU A 346 11.17 -10.36 15.39
CA LEU A 346 9.85 -9.79 15.72
C LEU A 346 8.71 -10.80 15.64
N ILE A 347 8.80 -11.81 14.76
CA ILE A 347 7.82 -12.90 14.76
C ILE A 347 7.86 -13.68 16.08
N SER A 348 9.05 -13.87 16.65
CA SER A 348 9.26 -14.67 17.87
C SER A 348 9.10 -13.87 19.17
N GLU A 349 9.14 -12.54 19.08
CA GLU A 349 8.97 -11.65 20.24
C GLU A 349 7.54 -11.73 20.80
N GLN A 350 7.41 -11.74 22.12
CA GLN A 350 6.12 -11.63 22.78
C GLN A 350 5.76 -10.14 22.93
N PRO A 351 4.60 -9.70 22.40
CA PRO A 351 4.14 -8.35 22.63
C PRO A 351 3.80 -8.17 24.12
N THR A 352 4.18 -7.03 24.67
CA THR A 352 3.88 -6.65 26.05
C THR A 352 2.41 -6.28 26.24
#